data_AF-A0A7C4XF09-F1
#
_entry.id   AF-A0A7C4XF09-F1
#
_cell.length_a   1.000
_cell.length_b   1.000
_cell.length_c   1.000
_cell.angle_alpha   90.00
_cell.angle_beta   90.00
_cell.angle_gamma   90.00
#
_symmetry.space_group_name_H-M   'P 1'
#
loop_
_entity.id
_entity.type
_entity.pdbx_description
1 polymer ?
#
loop_
_entity_poly.entity_id
_entity_poly.type
_entity_poly.pdbx_seq_one_letter_code
_entity_poly.pdbx_strand_id
1 'polypeptide(L)'
;MKSLLIIMGIVPAVVFGTIIYGGPGDRIEGFAPGDTLVDTILVTVKVPAKIGLYVLGNVEFDLGAASVVYPPAVYPGYYDPTSVQGTNTDGVNVQVFSNSPTMTWYLQTCGSGNFTTTILLDQLYYAPDGTANPPDGQDPPVNWTAYSTTYTQIASGGKTNGWLSQDQDYVFQAEIDDEPTPAGGATITVYYRLYAQ
;
A
#
# COMPACT_ATOMS: atom_id res chain seq x y z
N MET A 1 -16.77 69.99 74.04
CA MET A 1 -17.02 68.56 73.74
C MET A 1 -17.82 68.45 72.46
N LYS A 2 -17.20 68.02 71.37
CA LYS A 2 -17.84 67.49 70.16
C LYS A 2 -16.92 66.39 69.63
N SER A 3 -17.41 65.16 69.68
CA SER A 3 -16.73 63.91 69.32
C SER A 3 -16.64 63.77 67.80
N LEU A 4 -15.43 63.48 67.30
CA LEU A 4 -15.17 63.13 65.91
C LEU A 4 -15.38 61.62 65.75
N LEU A 5 -16.40 61.24 64.98
CA LEU A 5 -16.72 59.84 64.69
C LEU A 5 -15.83 59.38 63.52
N ILE A 6 -14.95 58.40 63.76
CA ILE A 6 -14.18 57.72 62.70
C ILE A 6 -15.11 56.70 62.05
N ILE A 7 -15.56 56.99 60.83
CA ILE A 7 -16.24 56.00 59.98
C ILE A 7 -15.14 55.21 59.26
N MET A 8 -14.85 54.02 59.80
CA MET A 8 -13.97 53.04 59.18
C MET A 8 -14.78 52.28 58.11
N GLY A 9 -14.74 52.77 56.87
CA GLY A 9 -15.37 52.10 55.73
C GLY A 9 -14.53 50.90 55.28
N ILE A 10 -15.03 49.69 55.51
CA ILE A 10 -14.51 48.48 54.88
C ILE A 10 -15.03 48.47 53.45
N VAL A 11 -14.16 48.75 52.48
CA VAL A 11 -14.47 48.53 51.07
C VAL A 11 -14.29 47.03 50.80
N PRO A 12 -15.30 46.31 50.26
CA PRO A 12 -15.07 44.95 49.81
C PRO A 12 -14.14 45.00 48.61
N ALA A 13 -12.91 44.51 48.79
CA ALA A 13 -12.00 44.28 47.67
C ALA A 13 -12.59 43.15 46.82
N VAL A 14 -13.25 43.51 45.72
CA VAL A 14 -13.58 42.56 44.67
C VAL A 14 -12.25 42.22 43.98
N VAL A 15 -11.64 41.11 44.35
CA VAL A 15 -10.44 40.58 43.69
C VAL A 15 -10.91 39.92 42.40
N PHE A 16 -10.81 40.65 41.30
CA PHE A 16 -10.91 40.06 39.97
C PHE A 16 -9.60 39.32 39.71
N GLY A 17 -9.62 37.98 39.82
CA GLY A 17 -8.50 37.17 39.35
C GLY A 17 -8.28 37.45 37.86
N THR A 18 -7.08 37.90 37.50
CA THR A 18 -6.72 38.17 36.11
C THR A 18 -5.95 36.96 35.60
N ILE A 19 -6.37 36.37 34.47
CA ILE A 19 -5.59 35.30 33.85
C ILE A 19 -4.50 35.95 33.00
N ILE A 20 -3.25 35.65 33.32
CA ILE A 20 -2.08 36.12 32.56
C ILE A 20 -1.56 34.95 31.74
N TYR A 21 -1.43 35.16 30.42
CA TYR A 21 -0.91 34.16 29.48
C TYR A 21 0.53 34.48 29.09
N GLY A 22 1.38 33.47 29.05
CA GLY A 22 2.74 33.56 28.49
C GLY A 22 2.97 32.55 27.38
N GLY A 23 3.97 32.87 26.57
CA GLY A 23 4.43 32.04 25.48
C GLY A 23 5.73 31.30 25.79
N PRO A 24 6.24 30.51 24.83
CA PRO A 24 7.37 29.62 25.05
C PRO A 24 8.63 30.40 25.49
N GLY A 25 9.08 30.14 26.71
CA GLY A 25 10.29 30.77 27.28
C GLY A 25 10.03 32.03 28.09
N ASP A 26 8.77 32.47 28.21
CA ASP A 26 8.40 33.59 29.07
C ASP A 26 8.47 33.18 30.54
N ARG A 27 8.98 34.09 31.37
CA ARG A 27 8.83 33.99 32.82
C ARG A 27 7.64 34.82 33.22
N ILE A 28 6.51 34.16 33.44
CA ILE A 28 5.28 34.82 33.86
C ILE A 28 5.26 34.92 35.37
N GLU A 29 5.05 36.13 35.88
CA GLU A 29 4.95 36.43 37.31
C GLU A 29 3.56 37.04 37.59
N GLY A 30 2.94 36.64 38.70
CA GLY A 30 1.63 37.13 39.16
C GLY A 30 1.67 37.60 40.60
N PHE A 31 0.59 38.24 41.09
CA PHE A 31 0.51 38.79 42.43
C PHE A 31 -0.70 38.24 43.23
N ALA A 32 -0.42 37.63 44.38
CA ALA A 32 -1.37 37.42 45.50
C ALA A 32 -2.63 36.54 45.19
N PRO A 33 -3.47 36.20 46.21
CA PRO A 33 -4.48 35.12 46.08
C PRO A 33 -5.58 35.43 45.06
N GLY A 34 -5.72 34.58 44.05
CA GLY A 34 -6.74 34.68 43.01
C GLY A 34 -6.17 34.68 41.59
N ASP A 35 -4.87 34.87 41.43
CA ASP A 35 -4.23 34.84 40.11
C ASP A 35 -4.08 33.42 39.55
N THR A 36 -4.36 33.27 38.26
CA THR A 36 -4.12 32.04 37.50
C THR A 36 -3.16 32.37 36.37
N LEU A 37 -1.95 31.83 36.42
CA LEU A 37 -0.95 31.96 35.36
C LEU A 37 -1.09 30.77 34.41
N VAL A 38 -1.13 31.04 33.10
CA VAL A 38 -1.19 30.02 32.07
C VAL A 38 -0.01 30.23 31.13
N ASP A 39 0.91 29.27 31.10
CA ASP A 39 2.04 29.26 30.17
C ASP A 39 1.79 28.24 29.05
N THR A 40 2.27 28.55 27.85
CA THR A 40 2.05 27.72 26.67
C THR A 40 3.34 27.50 25.91
N ILE A 41 3.56 26.25 25.48
CA ILE A 41 4.66 25.88 24.59
C ILE A 41 4.11 25.38 23.26
N LEU A 42 4.85 25.65 22.18
CA LEU A 42 4.56 25.08 20.86
C LEU A 42 5.30 23.76 20.70
N VAL A 43 4.55 22.69 20.45
CA VAL A 43 5.09 21.37 20.16
C VAL A 43 4.85 21.07 18.67
N THR A 44 5.93 20.79 17.93
CA THR A 44 5.85 20.41 16.51
C THR A 44 6.25 18.94 16.34
N VAL A 45 5.37 18.14 15.72
CA VAL A 45 5.68 16.77 15.30
C VAL A 45 5.91 16.75 13.78
N LYS A 46 7.09 16.28 13.33
CA LYS A 46 7.40 16.10 11.91
C LYS A 46 7.42 14.62 11.57
N VAL A 47 6.58 14.20 10.63
CA VAL A 47 6.57 12.84 10.08
C VAL A 47 7.06 12.89 8.63
N PRO A 48 8.16 12.20 8.28
CA PRO A 48 8.65 12.19 6.91
C PRO A 48 7.69 11.41 5.99
N ALA A 49 7.63 11.85 4.72
CA ALA A 49 6.98 11.10 3.67
C ALA A 49 7.74 9.78 3.42
N LYS A 50 7.00 8.68 3.30
CA LYS A 50 7.48 7.32 3.12
C LYS A 50 6.52 6.58 2.18
N ILE A 51 7.12 5.71 1.38
CA ILE A 51 6.42 4.67 0.62
C ILE A 51 6.89 3.30 1.11
N GLY A 52 6.02 2.31 1.00
CA GLY A 52 6.31 0.93 1.35
C GLY A 52 5.76 -0.02 0.29
N LEU A 53 6.57 -1.00 -0.09
CA LEU A 53 6.18 -2.09 -0.97
C LEU A 53 6.37 -3.39 -0.19
N TYR A 54 5.33 -4.21 -0.17
CA TYR A 54 5.36 -5.56 0.35
C TYR A 54 4.91 -6.49 -0.77
N VAL A 55 5.70 -7.53 -1.02
CA VAL A 55 5.41 -8.58 -2.01
C VAL A 55 5.63 -9.90 -1.32
N LEU A 56 4.59 -10.73 -1.31
CA LEU A 56 4.66 -12.08 -0.81
C LEU A 56 3.95 -13.00 -1.80
N GLY A 57 4.75 -13.82 -2.46
CA GLY A 57 4.25 -15.05 -3.03
C GLY A 57 5.17 -15.66 -4.05
N ASN A 58 4.92 -16.95 -4.27
CA ASN A 58 5.53 -17.76 -5.32
C ASN A 58 4.38 -18.54 -5.95
N VAL A 59 4.31 -18.55 -7.27
CA VAL A 59 3.30 -19.30 -8.03
C VAL A 59 3.96 -20.46 -8.76
N GLU A 60 3.24 -21.56 -8.92
CA GLU A 60 3.67 -22.72 -9.69
C GLU A 60 2.52 -23.21 -10.57
N PHE A 61 2.80 -23.39 -11.86
CA PHE A 61 1.89 -23.96 -12.84
C PHE A 61 2.34 -25.39 -13.17
N ASP A 62 1.88 -26.37 -12.40
CA ASP A 62 2.17 -27.79 -12.64
C ASP A 62 1.14 -28.40 -13.60
N LEU A 63 1.45 -28.38 -14.90
CA LEU A 63 0.60 -29.00 -15.93
C LEU A 63 0.56 -30.53 -15.86
N GLY A 64 1.40 -31.15 -15.02
CA GLY A 64 1.39 -32.59 -14.72
C GLY A 64 0.54 -32.97 -13.50
N ALA A 65 0.01 -31.99 -12.75
CA ALA A 65 -0.81 -32.24 -11.58
C ALA A 65 -2.12 -32.97 -11.96
N ALA A 66 -2.56 -33.90 -11.11
CA ALA A 66 -3.75 -34.72 -11.39
C ALA A 66 -5.07 -33.93 -11.50
N SER A 67 -5.10 -32.70 -10.97
CA SER A 67 -6.22 -31.77 -11.08
C SER A 67 -6.23 -30.96 -12.38
N VAL A 68 -5.17 -31.03 -13.18
CA VAL A 68 -5.01 -30.27 -14.41
C VAL A 68 -5.26 -31.17 -15.61
N VAL A 69 -6.08 -30.70 -16.55
CA VAL A 69 -6.29 -31.37 -17.84
C VAL A 69 -5.35 -30.74 -18.86
N TYR A 70 -4.26 -31.43 -19.17
CA TYR A 70 -3.29 -31.05 -20.18
C TYR A 70 -3.01 -32.25 -21.12
N PRO A 71 -2.92 -32.05 -22.45
CA PRO A 71 -3.08 -30.78 -23.18
C PRO A 71 -4.54 -30.27 -23.18
N PRO A 72 -4.77 -28.96 -23.41
CA PRO A 72 -6.11 -28.41 -23.54
C PRO A 72 -6.79 -28.91 -24.82
N ALA A 73 -8.13 -28.90 -24.84
CA ALA A 73 -8.91 -29.32 -26.02
C ALA A 73 -8.91 -28.26 -27.14
N VAL A 74 -8.69 -27.00 -26.78
CA VAL A 74 -8.62 -25.84 -27.69
C VAL A 74 -7.39 -25.04 -27.28
N TYR A 75 -6.61 -24.59 -28.27
CA TYR A 75 -5.47 -23.71 -28.06
C TYR A 75 -5.83 -22.25 -28.42
N PRO A 76 -5.30 -21.26 -27.68
CA PRO A 76 -4.56 -21.41 -26.43
C PRO A 76 -5.45 -21.96 -25.29
N GLY A 77 -4.85 -22.72 -24.38
CA GLY A 77 -5.48 -23.09 -23.12
C GLY A 77 -4.98 -22.22 -21.97
N TYR A 78 -5.82 -21.94 -20.98
CA TYR A 78 -5.43 -21.12 -19.83
C TYR A 78 -5.45 -21.90 -18.53
N TYR A 79 -4.39 -21.74 -17.75
CA TYR A 79 -4.17 -22.48 -16.50
C TYR A 79 -3.93 -21.52 -15.35
N ASP A 80 -4.65 -21.75 -14.25
CA ASP A 80 -4.38 -21.13 -12.96
C ASP A 80 -3.13 -21.75 -12.31
N PRO A 81 -2.49 -21.03 -11.36
CA PRO A 81 -1.48 -21.63 -10.51
C PRO A 81 -2.04 -22.85 -9.78
N THR A 82 -1.26 -23.93 -9.79
CA THR A 82 -1.55 -25.14 -9.02
C THR A 82 -1.12 -25.04 -7.56
N SER A 83 -0.15 -24.18 -7.28
CA SER A 83 0.37 -23.92 -5.94
C SER A 83 0.77 -22.46 -5.83
N VAL A 84 0.37 -21.86 -4.71
CA VAL A 84 0.68 -20.47 -4.39
C VAL A 84 1.12 -20.34 -2.94
N GLN A 85 2.21 -19.62 -2.72
CA GLN A 85 2.60 -19.15 -1.39
C GLN A 85 2.04 -17.74 -1.19
N GLY A 86 1.36 -17.49 -0.06
CA GLY A 86 0.77 -16.18 0.24
C GLY A 86 -0.69 -16.29 0.66
N THR A 87 -1.42 -15.18 0.58
CA THR A 87 -2.85 -15.13 0.90
C THR A 87 -3.75 -15.07 -0.34
N ASN A 88 -3.24 -14.61 -1.48
CA ASN A 88 -3.93 -14.74 -2.76
C ASN A 88 -3.72 -16.18 -3.24
N THR A 89 -4.80 -16.92 -3.52
CA THR A 89 -4.73 -18.30 -3.99
C THR A 89 -4.41 -18.42 -5.47
N ASP A 90 -4.63 -17.34 -6.23
CA ASP A 90 -4.61 -17.35 -7.69
C ASP A 90 -3.45 -16.50 -8.23
N GLY A 91 -2.56 -16.02 -7.36
CA GLY A 91 -1.41 -15.22 -7.78
C GLY A 91 -0.50 -14.77 -6.64
N VAL A 92 -0.26 -13.46 -6.52
CA VAL A 92 0.70 -12.92 -5.55
C VAL A 92 0.08 -11.82 -4.70
N ASN A 93 0.45 -11.80 -3.41
CA ASN A 93 0.08 -10.71 -2.53
C ASN A 93 1.03 -9.53 -2.75
N VAL A 94 0.46 -8.36 -3.04
CA VAL A 94 1.18 -7.11 -3.23
C VAL A 94 0.48 -6.03 -2.44
N GLN A 95 1.21 -5.36 -1.56
CA GLN A 95 0.67 -4.26 -0.78
C GLN A 95 1.53 -3.01 -0.90
N VAL A 96 0.83 -1.89 -0.90
CA VAL A 96 1.42 -0.56 -1.06
C VAL A 96 1.05 0.30 0.13
N PHE A 97 2.02 1.04 0.65
CA PHE A 97 1.81 2.06 1.66
C PHE A 97 2.32 3.41 1.15
N SER A 98 1.57 4.48 1.39
CA SER A 98 2.07 5.85 1.23
C SER A 98 1.47 6.76 2.30
N ASN A 99 2.31 7.47 3.05
CA ASN A 99 1.84 8.54 3.94
C ASN A 99 2.03 9.95 3.35
N SER A 100 2.52 10.05 2.10
CA SER A 100 2.79 11.34 1.47
C SER A 100 1.49 12.05 1.10
N PRO A 101 1.23 13.29 1.58
CA PRO A 101 0.01 14.01 1.25
C PRO A 101 0.05 14.66 -0.14
N THR A 102 1.22 14.74 -0.77
CA THR A 102 1.43 15.53 -2.00
C THR A 102 1.96 14.71 -3.18
N MET A 103 2.61 13.58 -2.94
CA MET A 103 3.17 12.74 -4.01
C MET A 103 2.17 11.67 -4.45
N THR A 104 2.19 11.35 -5.74
CA THR A 104 1.48 10.19 -6.29
C THR A 104 2.45 9.01 -6.34
N TRP A 105 2.05 7.87 -5.78
CA TRP A 105 2.79 6.62 -5.92
C TRP A 105 2.38 5.88 -7.19
N TYR A 106 3.31 5.11 -7.74
CA TYR A 106 3.15 4.31 -8.94
C TYR A 106 3.73 2.92 -8.71
N LEU A 107 2.92 1.90 -8.92
CA LEU A 107 3.29 0.49 -8.84
C LEU A 107 3.41 -0.08 -10.26
N GLN A 108 4.52 -0.75 -10.51
CA GLN A 108 4.82 -1.33 -11.81
C GLN A 108 5.36 -2.76 -11.67
N THR A 109 5.19 -3.55 -12.72
CA THR A 109 5.68 -4.93 -12.78
C THR A 109 6.34 -5.26 -14.12
N CYS A 110 7.31 -6.18 -14.13
CA CYS A 110 7.85 -6.82 -15.33
C CYS A 110 8.41 -8.22 -15.05
N GLY A 111 8.68 -9.00 -16.10
CA GLY A 111 9.36 -10.30 -15.99
C GLY A 111 10.86 -10.23 -16.34
N SER A 112 11.62 -11.23 -15.90
CA SER A 112 13.07 -11.31 -16.15
C SER A 112 13.46 -11.76 -17.56
N GLY A 113 12.54 -12.40 -18.28
CA GLY A 113 12.78 -12.99 -19.60
C GLY A 113 11.85 -14.18 -19.84
N ASN A 114 12.09 -14.93 -20.91
CA ASN A 114 11.30 -16.11 -21.25
C ASN A 114 11.62 -17.28 -20.30
N PHE A 115 10.65 -18.18 -20.12
CA PHE A 115 10.85 -19.42 -19.37
C PHE A 115 11.81 -20.34 -20.12
N THR A 116 11.60 -20.51 -21.42
CA THR A 116 12.43 -21.32 -22.31
C THR A 116 12.54 -20.65 -23.68
N THR A 117 13.07 -21.36 -24.69
CA THR A 117 13.06 -20.89 -26.08
C THR A 117 11.69 -21.05 -26.75
N THR A 118 10.81 -21.91 -26.22
CA THR A 118 9.47 -22.18 -26.75
C THR A 118 8.39 -21.56 -25.87
N ILE A 119 8.60 -21.50 -24.55
CA ILE A 119 7.69 -20.90 -23.59
C ILE A 119 8.17 -19.47 -23.31
N LEU A 120 7.52 -18.51 -23.95
CA LEU A 120 7.83 -17.09 -23.92
C LEU A 120 7.23 -16.40 -22.69
N LEU A 121 7.74 -15.21 -22.37
CA LEU A 121 7.25 -14.42 -21.24
C LEU A 121 5.83 -13.90 -21.43
N ASP A 122 5.44 -13.62 -22.67
CA ASP A 122 4.12 -13.09 -23.01
C ASP A 122 3.00 -14.12 -22.88
N GLN A 123 3.32 -15.40 -22.65
CA GLN A 123 2.37 -16.44 -22.26
C GLN A 123 2.01 -16.40 -20.77
N LEU A 124 2.72 -15.64 -19.94
CA LEU A 124 2.30 -15.36 -18.56
C LEU A 124 1.49 -14.07 -18.54
N TYR A 125 0.28 -14.14 -18.02
CA TYR A 125 -0.61 -12.98 -17.88
C TYR A 125 -0.84 -12.65 -16.42
N TYR A 126 -1.14 -11.37 -16.17
CA TYR A 126 -1.59 -10.88 -14.87
C TYR A 126 -2.84 -10.02 -14.99
N ALA A 127 -3.60 -9.97 -13.89
CA ALA A 127 -4.76 -9.10 -13.73
C ALA A 127 -4.96 -8.73 -12.24
N PRO A 128 -5.78 -7.72 -11.91
CA PRO A 128 -6.18 -7.46 -10.53
C PRO A 128 -6.87 -8.68 -9.91
N ASP A 129 -6.67 -8.88 -8.61
CA ASP A 129 -7.34 -9.94 -7.82
C ASP A 129 -8.86 -10.00 -8.06
N GLY A 130 -9.36 -11.21 -8.27
CA GLY A 130 -10.75 -11.52 -8.58
C GLY A 130 -11.13 -11.40 -10.05
N THR A 131 -10.15 -11.30 -10.96
CA THR A 131 -10.42 -11.28 -12.40
C THR A 131 -10.81 -12.67 -12.86
N ALA A 132 -11.95 -12.79 -13.57
CA ALA A 132 -12.40 -14.09 -14.06
C ALA A 132 -11.41 -14.69 -15.08
N ASN A 133 -11.22 -16.00 -15.00
CA ASN A 133 -10.35 -16.73 -15.91
C ASN A 133 -10.77 -16.54 -17.37
N PRO A 134 -9.80 -16.39 -18.28
CA PRO A 134 -10.09 -16.29 -19.69
C PRO A 134 -10.59 -17.63 -20.23
N PRO A 135 -11.48 -17.63 -21.23
CA PRO A 135 -11.90 -18.86 -21.90
C PRO A 135 -10.80 -19.36 -22.85
N ASP A 136 -10.66 -20.69 -22.93
CA ASP A 136 -9.78 -21.32 -23.92
C ASP A 136 -10.13 -20.90 -25.37
N GLY A 137 -9.11 -20.80 -26.22
CA GLY A 137 -9.23 -20.43 -27.62
C GLY A 137 -9.35 -18.93 -27.88
N GLN A 138 -9.30 -18.08 -26.84
CA GLN A 138 -9.35 -16.64 -26.99
C GLN A 138 -7.96 -16.01 -26.85
N ASP A 139 -7.47 -15.33 -27.88
CA ASP A 139 -6.19 -14.60 -27.87
C ASP A 139 -6.34 -13.19 -28.49
N PRO A 140 -6.00 -12.09 -27.79
CA PRO A 140 -5.56 -12.04 -26.40
C PRO A 140 -6.70 -12.29 -25.39
N PRO A 141 -6.37 -12.74 -24.17
CA PRO A 141 -7.34 -12.89 -23.09
C PRO A 141 -7.87 -11.51 -22.66
N VAL A 142 -9.19 -11.39 -22.53
CA VAL A 142 -9.85 -10.12 -22.17
C VAL A 142 -9.65 -9.82 -20.68
N ASN A 143 -9.29 -8.57 -20.35
CA ASN A 143 -8.97 -8.08 -18.99
C ASN A 143 -7.65 -8.59 -18.40
N TRP A 144 -6.89 -9.37 -19.16
CA TRP A 144 -5.59 -9.89 -18.77
C TRP A 144 -4.48 -9.15 -19.53
N THR A 145 -3.36 -8.92 -18.87
CA THR A 145 -2.20 -8.25 -19.47
C THR A 145 -1.03 -9.22 -19.55
N ALA A 146 -0.49 -9.42 -20.75
CA ALA A 146 0.71 -10.24 -20.95
C ALA A 146 1.92 -9.59 -20.28
N TYR A 147 2.79 -10.40 -19.68
CA TYR A 147 4.06 -9.91 -19.16
C TYR A 147 5.01 -9.51 -20.30
N SER A 148 5.86 -8.53 -20.00
CA SER A 148 7.00 -8.18 -20.82
C SER A 148 8.22 -7.91 -19.92
N THR A 149 9.40 -7.76 -20.53
CA THR A 149 10.61 -7.34 -19.81
C THR A 149 10.62 -5.84 -19.50
N THR A 150 9.61 -5.08 -19.93
CA THR A 150 9.47 -3.65 -19.66
C THR A 150 8.53 -3.43 -18.48
N TYR A 151 8.90 -2.53 -17.57
CA TYR A 151 8.03 -2.14 -16.46
C TYR A 151 6.74 -1.51 -16.97
N THR A 152 5.62 -2.17 -16.71
CA THR A 152 4.27 -1.68 -16.98
C THR A 152 3.62 -1.22 -15.69
N GLN A 153 2.94 -0.08 -15.72
CA GLN A 153 2.17 0.40 -14.58
C GLN A 153 0.89 -0.42 -14.38
N ILE A 154 0.70 -0.89 -13.15
CA ILE A 154 -0.47 -1.69 -12.75
C ILE A 154 -1.36 -0.94 -11.78
N ALA A 155 -0.81 0.01 -11.02
CA ALA A 155 -1.58 0.86 -10.13
C ALA A 155 -0.89 2.19 -9.84
N SER A 156 -1.68 3.16 -9.37
CA SER A 156 -1.19 4.43 -8.85
C SER A 156 -2.17 5.04 -7.85
N GLY A 157 -1.70 5.92 -6.98
CA GLY A 157 -2.56 6.58 -6.01
C GLY A 157 -1.86 7.60 -5.12
N GLY A 158 -2.61 8.20 -4.19
CA GLY A 158 -2.08 9.15 -3.22
C GLY A 158 -1.83 8.51 -1.84
N LYS A 159 -1.93 9.33 -0.79
CA LYS A 159 -1.87 8.85 0.60
C LYS A 159 -2.86 7.69 0.86
N THR A 160 -2.39 6.64 1.51
CA THR A 160 -3.18 5.50 1.94
C THR A 160 -3.54 5.59 3.44
N ASN A 161 -4.58 4.88 3.87
CA ASN A 161 -4.99 4.77 5.28
C ASN A 161 -4.32 3.59 6.03
N GLY A 162 -3.23 3.06 5.47
CA GLY A 162 -2.58 1.82 5.89
C GLY A 162 -1.94 1.12 4.69
N TRP A 163 -1.65 -0.18 4.83
CA TRP A 163 -1.29 -1.01 3.68
C TRP A 163 -2.54 -1.23 2.82
N LEU A 164 -2.44 -0.89 1.54
CA LEU A 164 -3.47 -1.06 0.54
C LEU A 164 -3.12 -2.31 -0.29
N SER A 165 -4.03 -3.28 -0.37
CA SER A 165 -3.87 -4.43 -1.27
C SER A 165 -3.90 -3.97 -2.73
N GLN A 166 -3.00 -4.55 -3.51
CA GLN A 166 -2.85 -4.47 -4.96
C GLN A 166 -2.53 -5.89 -5.48
N ASP A 167 -3.12 -6.90 -4.85
CA ASP A 167 -2.91 -8.30 -5.18
C ASP A 167 -3.19 -8.56 -6.67
N GLN A 168 -2.40 -9.46 -7.26
CA GLN A 168 -2.46 -9.76 -8.69
C GLN A 168 -2.70 -11.25 -8.88
N ASP A 169 -3.64 -11.60 -9.74
CA ASP A 169 -3.87 -12.97 -10.21
C ASP A 169 -3.03 -13.23 -11.43
N TYR A 170 -2.58 -14.48 -11.61
CA TYR A 170 -1.82 -14.90 -12.78
C TYR A 170 -2.51 -16.04 -13.51
N VAL A 171 -2.35 -16.09 -14.83
CA VAL A 171 -2.68 -17.28 -15.64
C VAL A 171 -1.56 -17.56 -16.63
N PHE A 172 -1.37 -18.84 -16.93
CA PHE A 172 -0.45 -19.31 -17.94
C PHE A 172 -1.21 -19.71 -19.21
N GLN A 173 -0.83 -19.15 -20.35
CA GLN A 173 -1.33 -19.47 -21.68
C GLN A 173 -0.50 -20.61 -22.30
N ALA A 174 -1.08 -21.80 -22.35
CA ALA A 174 -0.46 -22.92 -23.06
C ALA A 174 -0.75 -22.83 -24.56
N GLU A 175 0.30 -22.95 -25.36
CA GLU A 175 0.28 -22.97 -26.82
C GLU A 175 0.65 -24.35 -27.39
N ILE A 176 0.35 -24.56 -28.68
CA ILE A 176 0.53 -25.85 -29.34
C ILE A 176 2.01 -26.25 -29.50
N ASP A 177 2.91 -25.28 -29.54
CA ASP A 177 4.35 -25.44 -29.70
C ASP A 177 5.12 -25.33 -28.37
N ASP A 178 4.39 -25.29 -27.24
CA ASP A 178 5.00 -25.39 -25.92
C ASP A 178 5.63 -26.75 -25.71
N GLU A 179 6.95 -26.78 -25.70
CA GLU A 179 7.74 -27.92 -25.24
C GLU A 179 8.04 -27.75 -23.74
N PRO A 180 7.27 -28.40 -22.83
CA PRO A 180 7.54 -28.33 -21.40
C PRO A 180 8.97 -28.80 -21.11
N THR A 181 9.73 -27.97 -20.39
CA THR A 181 11.13 -28.21 -20.02
C THR A 181 11.26 -29.43 -19.09
N PRO A 182 12.46 -30.00 -18.86
CA PRO A 182 12.61 -31.27 -18.13
C PRO A 182 12.02 -31.20 -16.72
N ALA A 183 11.78 -32.35 -16.09
CA ALA A 183 10.99 -32.58 -14.86
C ALA A 183 11.16 -31.61 -13.66
N GLY A 184 12.16 -30.71 -13.66
CA GLY A 184 12.33 -29.63 -12.68
C GLY A 184 11.69 -28.29 -13.06
N GLY A 185 11.05 -28.17 -14.22
CA GLY A 185 10.39 -26.94 -14.69
C GLY A 185 11.34 -25.84 -15.15
N ALA A 186 10.77 -24.71 -15.58
CA ALA A 186 11.49 -23.48 -15.88
C ALA A 186 10.93 -22.33 -15.03
N THR A 187 11.78 -21.38 -14.65
CA THR A 187 11.42 -20.30 -13.72
C THR A 187 11.88 -18.96 -14.25
N ILE A 188 11.03 -17.95 -14.05
CA ILE A 188 11.38 -16.54 -14.24
C ILE A 188 11.24 -15.81 -12.90
N THR A 189 11.77 -14.59 -12.84
CA THR A 189 11.52 -13.66 -11.74
C THR A 189 10.59 -12.55 -12.22
N VAL A 190 9.51 -12.30 -11.47
CA VAL A 190 8.68 -11.11 -11.64
C VAL A 190 9.18 -10.01 -10.69
N TYR A 191 9.45 -8.82 -11.24
CA TYR A 191 9.91 -7.66 -10.48
C TYR A 191 8.77 -6.68 -10.26
N TYR A 192 8.59 -6.27 -9.01
CA TYR A 192 7.72 -5.16 -8.64
C TYR A 192 8.54 -3.93 -8.28
N ARG A 193 8.12 -2.77 -8.80
CA ARG A 193 8.74 -1.47 -8.50
C ARG A 193 7.68 -0.50 -7.99
N LEU A 194 7.97 0.12 -6.85
CA LEU A 194 7.19 1.23 -6.29
C LEU A 194 8.04 2.49 -6.25
N TYR A 195 7.51 3.59 -6.76
CA TYR A 195 8.13 4.93 -6.65
C TYR A 195 7.05 6.00 -6.46
N ALA A 196 7.45 7.21 -6.07
CA ALA A 196 6.56 8.34 -5.88
C ALA A 196 7.16 9.63 -6.45
N GLN A 197 6.31 10.49 -7.03
CA GLN A 197 6.66 11.78 -7.62
C GLN A 197 5.53 12.79 -7.45
#